data_AF-A0A2I1CRU0-F1
#
_entry.id   AF-A0A2I1CRU0-F1
#
_cell.length_a   1.000
_cell.length_b   1.000
_cell.length_c   1.000
_cell.angle_alpha   90.00
_cell.angle_beta   90.00
_cell.angle_gamma   90.00
#
_symmetry.space_group_name_H-M   'P 1'
#
loop_
_entity.id
_entity.type
_entity.pdbx_description
1 polymer ?
#
loop_
_entity_poly.entity_id
_entity_poly.type
_entity_poly.pdbx_seq_one_letter_code
_entity_poly.pdbx_strand_id
1 'polypeptide(L)'
;YRTDSMAIPPIDLTMSPFIGWDASDITRFLRSNATGTVINDSLFLLADETTATDGESLLLVQADYSRQELSLESVRLSAECVNSVPVAVSVGCGNVRELQSIVHSDGVFRYGTPPVQGDAAPRKQL
;
A
#
# COMPACT_ATOMS: atom_id res chain seq x y z
N TYR A 1 -32.17 27.02 -7.72
CA TYR A 1 -31.04 26.10 -7.91
C TYR A 1 -31.60 24.77 -8.37
N ARG A 2 -31.37 24.38 -9.65
CA ARG A 2 -31.78 23.07 -10.16
C ARG A 2 -30.69 22.06 -9.79
N THR A 3 -31.06 21.09 -8.98
CA THR A 3 -30.31 19.85 -8.78
C THR A 3 -30.58 18.97 -9.99
N ASP A 4 -29.77 19.12 -11.04
CA ASP A 4 -29.72 18.12 -12.09
C ASP A 4 -29.06 16.87 -11.51
N SER A 5 -29.88 15.83 -11.41
CA SER A 5 -29.49 14.46 -11.11
C SER A 5 -28.49 14.00 -12.17
N MET A 6 -27.19 14.10 -11.85
CA MET A 6 -26.20 13.25 -12.49
C MET A 6 -26.48 11.83 -12.02
N ALA A 7 -27.26 11.09 -12.80
CA ALA A 7 -27.32 9.65 -12.68
C ALA A 7 -25.91 9.11 -12.96
N ILE A 8 -25.15 8.90 -11.89
CA ILE A 8 -23.94 8.07 -11.94
C ILE A 8 -24.44 6.70 -12.43
N PRO A 9 -23.97 6.18 -13.58
CA PRO A 9 -24.37 4.86 -14.02
C PRO A 9 -24.07 3.88 -12.88
N PRO A 10 -24.94 2.87 -12.62
CA PRO A 10 -24.66 1.88 -11.60
C PRO A 10 -23.29 1.29 -11.93
N ILE A 11 -22.32 1.52 -11.03
CA ILE A 11 -21.02 0.86 -11.12
C ILE A 11 -21.34 -0.62 -11.13
N ASP A 12 -20.96 -1.32 -12.18
CA ASP A 12 -21.03 -2.77 -12.21
C ASP A 12 -20.07 -3.28 -11.13
N LEU A 13 -20.61 -3.54 -9.93
CA LEU A 13 -19.84 -3.97 -8.76
C LEU A 13 -19.26 -5.37 -8.93
N THR A 14 -19.51 -6.06 -10.05
CA THR A 14 -19.00 -7.40 -10.28
C THR A 14 -17.51 -7.41 -10.61
N MET A 15 -16.98 -6.33 -11.21
CA MET A 15 -15.59 -6.23 -11.65
C MET A 15 -15.02 -4.84 -11.36
N SER A 16 -13.95 -4.79 -10.56
CA SER A 16 -13.20 -3.55 -10.36
C SER A 16 -12.58 -3.10 -11.70
N PRO A 17 -12.66 -1.79 -12.04
CA PRO A 17 -12.06 -1.26 -13.27
C PRO A 17 -10.52 -1.34 -13.24
N PHE A 18 -9.92 -1.64 -12.09
CA PHE A 18 -8.48 -1.73 -11.88
C PHE A 18 -7.95 -3.17 -12.00
N ILE A 19 -8.78 -4.12 -12.45
CA ILE A 19 -8.33 -5.51 -12.60
C ILE A 19 -7.32 -5.63 -13.73
N GLY A 20 -6.19 -6.28 -13.42
CA GLY A 20 -5.05 -6.41 -14.33
C GLY A 20 -4.13 -5.19 -14.38
N TRP A 21 -4.41 -4.13 -13.60
CA TRP A 21 -3.55 -2.95 -13.53
C TRP A 21 -2.47 -3.15 -12.49
N ASP A 22 -1.25 -2.73 -12.82
CA ASP A 22 -0.18 -2.68 -11.84
C ASP A 22 -0.22 -1.38 -11.02
N ALA A 23 0.64 -1.28 -10.00
CA ALA A 23 0.72 -0.09 -9.16
C ALA A 23 1.05 1.17 -9.98
N SER A 24 1.84 1.06 -11.05
CA SER A 24 2.19 2.18 -11.93
C SER A 24 0.99 2.67 -12.73
N ASP A 25 0.18 1.77 -13.26
CA ASP A 25 -1.05 2.11 -13.97
C ASP A 25 -2.03 2.84 -13.06
N ILE A 26 -2.20 2.33 -11.83
CA ILE A 26 -3.06 2.96 -10.83
C ILE A 26 -2.50 4.33 -10.42
N THR A 27 -1.19 4.45 -10.19
CA THR A 27 -0.57 5.74 -9.88
C THR A 27 -0.78 6.77 -10.99
N ARG A 28 -0.57 6.39 -12.27
CA ARG A 28 -0.81 7.30 -13.40
C ARG A 28 -2.27 7.72 -13.50
N PHE A 29 -3.19 6.79 -13.24
CA PHE A 29 -4.62 7.08 -13.21
C PHE A 29 -4.98 8.06 -12.09
N LEU A 30 -4.52 7.81 -10.87
CA LEU A 30 -4.73 8.70 -9.73
C LEU A 30 -4.14 10.08 -10.01
N ARG A 31 -2.91 10.16 -10.52
CA ARG A 31 -2.27 11.45 -10.88
C ARG A 31 -3.14 12.25 -11.86
N SER A 32 -3.71 11.57 -12.84
CA SER A 32 -4.50 12.22 -13.90
C SER A 32 -5.91 12.63 -13.46
N ASN A 33 -6.50 11.92 -12.48
CA ASN A 33 -7.93 12.07 -12.14
C ASN A 33 -8.20 12.55 -10.71
N ALA A 34 -7.24 12.41 -9.79
CA ALA A 34 -7.38 12.79 -8.39
C ALA A 34 -6.86 14.21 -8.10
N THR A 35 -6.22 14.88 -9.06
CA THR A 35 -5.74 16.26 -8.89
C THR A 35 -6.89 17.19 -8.48
N GLY A 36 -6.75 17.85 -7.33
CA GLY A 36 -7.78 18.74 -6.78
C GLY A 36 -8.89 18.03 -5.99
N THR A 37 -8.76 16.73 -5.75
CA THR A 37 -9.65 15.96 -4.88
C THR A 37 -9.00 15.69 -3.52
N VAL A 38 -9.74 15.06 -2.60
CA VAL A 38 -9.22 14.60 -1.30
C VAL A 38 -8.39 13.30 -1.42
N ILE A 39 -8.37 12.67 -2.59
CA ILE A 39 -7.66 11.41 -2.82
C ILE A 39 -6.16 11.74 -3.02
N ASN A 40 -5.31 11.07 -2.25
CA ASN A 40 -3.87 11.21 -2.35
C ASN A 40 -3.32 10.32 -3.49
N ASP A 41 -2.70 10.94 -4.49
CA ASP A 41 -2.08 10.27 -5.64
C ASP A 41 -0.63 9.82 -5.38
N SER A 42 -0.07 10.21 -4.24
CA SER A 42 1.32 10.00 -3.85
C SER A 42 1.48 8.95 -2.75
N LEU A 43 0.41 8.61 -2.04
CA LEU A 43 0.40 7.58 -0.99
C LEU A 43 -0.99 6.93 -0.89
N PHE A 44 -1.09 5.64 -1.18
CA PHE A 44 -2.37 4.93 -1.21
C PHE A 44 -2.21 3.42 -0.94
N LEU A 45 -3.33 2.74 -0.63
CA LEU A 45 -3.38 1.30 -0.40
C LEU A 45 -3.95 0.57 -1.62
N LEU A 46 -3.38 -0.58 -1.96
CA LEU A 46 -3.89 -1.51 -2.96
C LEU A 46 -4.29 -2.84 -2.32
N ALA A 47 -5.47 -3.33 -2.71
CA ALA A 47 -5.88 -4.72 -2.53
C ALA A 47 -5.57 -5.47 -3.84
N ASP A 48 -4.44 -6.17 -3.88
CA ASP A 48 -3.99 -6.93 -5.04
C ASP A 48 -4.31 -8.42 -4.89
N GLU A 49 -3.78 -9.26 -5.78
CA GLU A 49 -3.97 -10.71 -5.73
C GLU A 49 -3.44 -11.34 -4.42
N THR A 50 -2.42 -10.74 -3.80
CA THR A 50 -1.91 -11.21 -2.50
C THR A 50 -2.94 -10.95 -1.42
N THR A 51 -3.55 -9.76 -1.40
CA THR A 51 -4.66 -9.44 -0.48
C THR A 51 -5.83 -10.41 -0.63
N ALA A 52 -6.17 -10.81 -1.86
CA ALA A 52 -7.22 -11.79 -2.09
C ALA A 52 -6.84 -13.21 -1.61
N THR A 53 -5.54 -13.53 -1.62
CA THR A 53 -5.01 -14.84 -1.22
C THR A 53 -4.88 -14.97 0.29
N ASP A 54 -4.36 -13.95 0.97
CA ASP A 54 -4.12 -13.97 2.42
C ASP A 54 -5.30 -13.41 3.24
N GLY A 55 -6.11 -12.53 2.66
CA GLY A 55 -7.24 -11.87 3.33
C GLY A 55 -6.85 -10.93 4.47
N GLU A 56 -5.56 -10.73 4.72
CA GLU A 56 -5.03 -10.15 5.95
C GLU A 56 -3.96 -9.08 5.70
N SER A 57 -3.64 -8.76 4.44
CA SER A 57 -2.66 -7.73 4.12
C SER A 57 -3.06 -6.81 2.96
N LEU A 58 -2.54 -5.58 2.95
CA LEU A 58 -2.68 -4.63 1.85
C LEU A 58 -1.32 -4.05 1.46
N LEU A 59 -1.16 -3.67 0.19
CA LEU A 59 0.06 -3.01 -0.29
C LEU A 59 -0.05 -1.50 -0.09
N LEU A 60 0.78 -0.93 0.78
CA LEU A 60 0.99 0.52 0.82
C LEU A 60 1.95 0.90 -0.31
N VAL A 61 1.53 1.81 -1.18
CA VAL A 61 2.31 2.34 -2.29
C VAL A 61 2.59 3.81 -2.05
N GLN A 62 3.86 4.21 -2.22
CA GLN A 62 4.32 5.59 -2.21
C GLN A 62 4.91 5.93 -3.57
N ALA A 63 4.35 6.95 -4.22
CA ALA A 63 4.85 7.46 -5.49
C ALA A 63 5.69 8.72 -5.28
N ASP A 64 6.87 8.73 -5.88
CA ASP A 64 7.76 9.89 -5.96
C ASP A 64 7.75 10.46 -7.37
N TYR A 65 7.28 11.70 -7.48
CA TYR A 65 7.19 12.49 -8.71
C TYR A 65 8.32 13.53 -8.85
N SER A 66 9.30 13.53 -7.95
CA SER A 66 10.41 14.51 -7.97
C SER A 66 11.39 14.27 -9.12
N ARG A 67 11.40 13.06 -9.69
CA ARG A 67 12.23 12.66 -10.83
C ARG A 67 11.45 12.76 -12.14
N GLN A 68 12.18 12.82 -13.26
CA GLN A 68 11.57 12.81 -14.60
C GLN A 68 10.77 11.52 -14.87
N GLU A 69 11.08 10.45 -14.16
CA GLU A 69 10.40 9.16 -14.22
C GLU A 69 9.66 8.87 -12.91
N LEU A 70 8.48 8.25 -13.03
CA LEU A 70 7.70 7.78 -11.90
C LEU A 70 8.50 6.73 -11.12
N SER A 71 8.80 7.02 -9.86
CA SER A 71 9.39 6.05 -8.93
C SER A 71 8.35 5.59 -7.93
N LEU A 72 8.26 4.29 -7.70
CA LEU A 72 7.33 3.69 -6.75
C LEU A 72 8.10 2.91 -5.68
N GLU A 73 7.75 3.17 -4.43
CA GLU A 73 8.10 2.31 -3.30
C GLU A 73 6.84 1.65 -2.78
N SER A 74 6.95 0.43 -2.27
CA SER A 74 5.80 -0.24 -1.66
C SER A 74 6.19 -1.16 -0.52
N VAL A 75 5.29 -1.31 0.45
CA VAL A 75 5.44 -2.23 1.57
C VAL A 75 4.11 -2.88 1.88
N ARG A 76 4.14 -4.19 2.13
CA ARG A 76 2.94 -4.93 2.53
C ARG A 76 2.67 -4.68 4.02
N LEU A 77 1.46 -4.29 4.36
CA LEU A 77 1.02 -4.05 5.74
C LEU A 77 0.04 -5.13 6.16
N SER A 78 0.15 -5.63 7.39
CA SER A 78 -0.94 -6.42 7.99
C SER A 78 -2.19 -5.56 8.19
N ALA A 79 -3.35 -6.21 8.25
CA ALA A 79 -4.66 -5.57 8.45
C ALA A 79 -4.71 -4.66 9.69
N GLU A 80 -3.98 -4.97 10.76
CA GLU A 80 -3.88 -4.11 11.95
C GLU A 80 -3.13 -2.78 11.70
N CYS A 81 -2.28 -2.72 10.67
CA CYS A 81 -1.44 -1.56 10.37
C CYS A 81 -2.03 -0.63 9.31
N VAL A 82 -3.00 -1.08 8.52
CA VAL A 82 -3.47 -0.37 7.30
C VAL A 82 -4.12 0.99 7.58
N ASN A 83 -4.66 1.21 8.78
CA ASN A 83 -5.30 2.49 9.12
C ASN A 83 -4.29 3.52 9.64
N SER A 84 -3.34 3.09 10.46
CA SER A 84 -2.44 3.97 11.21
C SER A 84 -1.13 4.25 10.50
N VAL A 85 -0.56 3.25 9.83
CA VAL A 85 0.77 3.39 9.19
C VAL A 85 0.74 4.33 8.00
N PRO A 86 -0.23 4.25 7.06
CA PRO A 86 -0.30 5.23 5.97
C PRO A 86 -0.49 6.65 6.46
N VAL A 87 -1.26 6.86 7.53
CA VAL A 87 -1.43 8.17 8.16
C VAL A 87 -0.09 8.67 8.71
N ALA A 88 0.64 7.84 9.45
CA ALA A 88 1.97 8.19 9.97
C ALA A 88 2.95 8.58 8.85
N VAL A 89 3.02 7.79 7.77
CA VAL A 89 3.84 8.10 6.60
C VAL A 89 3.39 9.42 5.95
N SER A 90 2.08 9.66 5.83
CA SER A 90 1.55 10.88 5.22
C SER A 90 1.90 12.17 5.97
N VAL A 91 2.09 12.09 7.30
CA VAL A 91 2.48 13.23 8.15
C VAL A 91 3.99 13.30 8.39
N GLY A 92 4.78 12.48 7.68
CA GLY A 92 6.25 12.50 7.75
C GLY A 92 6.84 11.74 8.95
N CYS A 93 6.04 10.92 9.63
CA CYS A 93 6.54 10.00 10.67
C CYS A 93 7.05 8.70 10.02
N GLY A 94 8.14 8.82 9.27
CA GLY A 94 8.78 7.74 8.53
C GLY A 94 8.41 7.71 7.04
N ASN A 95 8.89 6.69 6.33
CA ASN A 95 8.62 6.49 4.90
C ASN A 95 8.53 4.99 4.55
N VAL A 96 8.08 4.69 3.33
CA VAL A 96 7.91 3.29 2.89
C VAL A 96 9.22 2.52 2.88
N ARG A 97 10.34 3.13 2.47
CA ARG A 97 11.68 2.52 2.51
C ARG A 97 12.12 2.10 3.91
N GLU A 98 11.86 2.92 4.93
CA GLU A 98 12.14 2.56 6.32
C GLU A 98 11.31 1.35 6.75
N LEU A 99 10.03 1.32 6.39
CA LEU A 99 9.16 0.17 6.69
C LEU A 99 9.63 -1.11 5.99
N GLN A 100 10.10 -1.02 4.73
CA GLN A 100 10.68 -2.15 3.99
C GLN A 100 11.89 -2.77 4.73
N SER A 101 12.68 -1.96 5.45
CA SER A 101 13.86 -2.45 6.15
C SER A 101 13.56 -3.26 7.41
N ILE A 102 12.31 -3.22 7.90
CA ILE A 102 11.87 -3.83 9.15
C ILE A 102 10.65 -4.75 8.96
N VAL A 103 10.39 -5.21 7.74
CA VAL A 103 9.36 -6.23 7.48
C VAL A 103 9.72 -7.55 8.16
N HIS A 104 8.70 -8.36 8.46
CA HIS A 104 8.91 -9.72 8.95
C HIS A 104 9.45 -10.63 7.84
N SER A 105 9.81 -11.87 8.20
CA SER A 105 10.39 -12.85 7.27
C SER A 105 9.52 -13.16 6.04
N ASP A 106 8.23 -12.87 6.11
CA ASP A 106 7.26 -13.05 5.02
C ASP A 106 7.08 -11.78 4.16
N GLY A 107 7.88 -10.73 4.40
CA GLY A 107 7.80 -9.47 3.66
C GLY A 107 6.65 -8.56 4.09
N VAL A 108 5.93 -8.89 5.17
CA VAL A 108 4.82 -8.10 5.69
C VAL A 108 5.26 -7.31 6.91
N PHE A 109 5.01 -6.01 6.90
CA PHE A 109 5.16 -5.14 8.05
C PHE A 109 4.00 -5.38 9.04
N ARG A 110 4.36 -5.55 10.31
CA ARG A 110 3.43 -5.67 11.45
C ARG A 110 3.99 -4.89 12.63
N TYR A 111 3.14 -4.60 13.62
CA TYR A 111 3.65 -4.02 14.86
C TYR A 111 4.48 -5.03 15.65
N GLY A 112 5.48 -4.52 16.37
CA GLY A 112 6.38 -5.32 17.19
C GLY A 112 7.73 -5.54 16.54
N THR A 113 8.58 -6.31 17.22
CA THR A 113 9.91 -6.63 16.73
C THR A 113 9.80 -7.75 15.69
N PRO A 114 10.39 -7.59 14.49
CA PRO A 114 10.56 -8.71 13.57
C PRO A 114 11.27 -9.85 14.30
N PRO A 115 10.82 -11.11 14.18
CA PRO A 115 11.52 -12.21 14.81
C PRO A 115 12.94 -12.25 14.25
N VAL A 116 13.91 -11.90 15.10
CA VAL A 116 15.32 -12.09 14.78
C VAL A 116 15.51 -13.60 14.72
N GLN A 117 15.81 -14.14 13.54
CA GLN A 117 16.25 -15.52 13.43
C GLN A 117 17.50 -15.66 14.31
N GLY A 118 17.34 -16.31 15.47
CA GLY A 118 18.45 -16.55 16.37
C GLY A 118 19.52 -17.38 15.65
N ASP A 119 20.78 -17.07 15.91
CA ASP A 119 21.89 -17.88 15.42
C ASP A 119 21.69 -19.35 15.84
N ALA A 120 22.21 -20.27 15.02
CA ALA A 120 22.14 -21.69 15.32
C ALA A 120 22.66 -21.95 16.74
N ALA A 121 21.84 -22.64 17.55
CA ALA A 121 22.19 -22.95 18.93
C ALA A 121 23.60 -23.58 19.02
N PRO A 122 24.46 -23.14 19.94
CA PRO A 122 25.79 -23.72 20.11
C PRO A 122 25.70 -25.24 20.28
N ARG A 123 26.53 -25.99 19.55
CA ARG A 123 26.57 -27.45 19.67
C ARG A 123 26.97 -27.81 21.11
N LYS A 124 26.20 -28.69 21.75
CA LYS A 124 26.57 -29.29 23.05
C LYS A 124 27.96 -29.92 22.92
N GLN A 125 28.92 -29.46 23.72
CA GLN A 125 30.14 -30.21 23.98
C GLN A 125 29.79 -31.29 25.00
N LEU A 126 30.01 -32.55 24.62
CA LEU A 126 29.91 -33.72 25.49
C LEU A 126 31.25 -33.93 26.21
#